data_AF-I9WJL3-F1
#
_entry.id   AF-I9WJL3-F1
#
_cell.length_a   1.000
_cell.length_b   1.000
_cell.length_c   1.000
_cell.angle_alpha   90.00
_cell.angle_beta   90.00
_cell.angle_gamma   90.00
#
_symmetry.space_group_name_H-M   'P 1'
#
loop_
_entity.id
_entity.type
_entity.pdbx_description
1 polymer ?
#
loop_
_entity_poly.entity_id
_entity_poly.type
_entity_poly.pdbx_seq_one_letter_code
_entity_poly.pdbx_strand_id
1 'polypeptide(L)'
;MVQSTLPPSTSEQEPLILLVPGLDGSGPQHWQRRWADEIDACQMADLGNWETPHRNTWINRLNLAVHRAGRPVVLVAHSLGCILTAWWSKFEQPGWSTPVIGALLVAPPEVDFFPRDNRLEGFAPTPADALPFPSILVASRNDPWIGYDTAKMLARQWGSEFVDAGNAGHLNADSKLGSWEDGKRLLNRLTGGAVPAPGPSALTNHGDWSEGLEFRS
;
A
#
# COMPACT_ATOMS: atom_id res chain seq x y z
N MET A 1 -28.87 -33.30 -14.86
CA MET A 1 -28.61 -31.94 -15.38
C MET A 1 -27.32 -31.47 -14.74
N VAL A 2 -26.25 -31.35 -15.51
CA VAL A 2 -24.96 -30.86 -14.99
C VAL A 2 -25.04 -29.34 -15.02
N GLN A 3 -25.10 -28.69 -13.86
CA GLN A 3 -25.02 -27.23 -13.81
C GLN A 3 -23.60 -26.84 -14.19
N SER A 4 -23.46 -26.31 -15.40
CA SER A 4 -22.23 -25.66 -15.86
C SER A 4 -22.17 -24.28 -15.21
N THR A 5 -21.62 -24.19 -13.99
CA THR A 5 -21.22 -22.91 -13.42
C THR A 5 -19.98 -22.43 -14.18
N LEU A 6 -20.18 -21.45 -15.06
CA LEU A 6 -19.09 -20.67 -15.63
C LEU A 6 -18.23 -20.12 -14.47
N PRO A 7 -16.89 -20.14 -14.57
CA PRO A 7 -16.06 -19.50 -13.57
C PRO A 7 -16.42 -18.02 -13.48
N PRO A 8 -16.42 -17.42 -12.27
CA PRO A 8 -16.73 -16.01 -12.10
C PRO A 8 -15.79 -15.17 -12.97
N SER A 9 -16.35 -14.10 -13.55
CA SER A 9 -15.56 -13.13 -14.29
C SER A 9 -14.43 -12.60 -13.41
N THR A 10 -13.28 -12.22 -13.98
CA THR A 10 -12.16 -11.69 -13.19
C THR A 10 -12.57 -10.48 -12.34
N SER A 11 -13.60 -9.73 -12.72
CA SER A 11 -14.18 -8.63 -11.95
C SER A 11 -14.98 -9.04 -10.70
N GLU A 12 -15.31 -10.31 -10.51
CA GLU A 12 -16.09 -10.82 -9.36
C GLU A 12 -15.22 -11.51 -8.30
N GLN A 13 -13.92 -11.67 -8.56
CA GLN A 13 -12.99 -12.31 -7.63
C GLN A 13 -12.42 -11.30 -6.64
N GLU A 14 -12.34 -11.70 -5.37
CA GLU A 14 -11.69 -10.88 -4.34
C GLU A 14 -10.23 -10.58 -4.75
N PRO A 15 -9.82 -9.29 -4.78
CA PRO A 15 -8.48 -8.94 -5.20
C PRO A 15 -7.42 -9.44 -4.22
N LEU A 16 -6.27 -9.86 -4.72
CA LEU A 16 -5.06 -10.02 -3.92
C LEU A 16 -4.55 -8.63 -3.53
N ILE A 17 -4.31 -8.42 -2.25
CA ILE A 17 -3.61 -7.25 -1.73
C ILE A 17 -2.12 -7.61 -1.73
N LEU A 18 -1.39 -7.18 -2.76
CA LEU A 18 0.03 -7.45 -2.88
C LEU A 18 0.82 -6.30 -2.22
N LEU A 19 1.36 -6.59 -1.04
CA LEU A 19 2.18 -5.64 -0.28
C LEU A 19 3.56 -5.55 -0.91
N VAL A 20 3.98 -4.34 -1.29
CA VAL A 20 5.27 -4.05 -1.90
C VAL A 20 6.10 -3.21 -0.92
N PRO A 21 6.98 -3.82 -0.14
CA PRO A 21 7.74 -3.09 0.87
C PRO A 21 8.92 -2.32 0.22
N GLY A 22 9.47 -1.38 0.98
CA GLY A 22 10.59 -0.55 0.56
C GLY A 22 11.95 -1.13 0.93
N LEU A 23 12.92 -0.22 1.10
CA LEU A 23 14.26 -0.53 1.59
C LEU A 23 14.19 -1.24 2.95
N ASP A 24 15.03 -2.24 3.17
CA ASP A 24 15.07 -3.07 4.39
C ASP A 24 13.78 -3.87 4.69
N GLY A 25 12.79 -3.83 3.80
CA GLY A 25 11.53 -4.56 3.91
C GLY A 25 10.57 -4.00 4.98
N SER A 26 9.59 -4.82 5.35
CA SER A 26 8.57 -4.48 6.35
C SER A 26 8.70 -5.37 7.58
N GLY A 27 9.46 -4.88 8.57
CA GLY A 27 9.73 -5.60 9.82
C GLY A 27 8.48 -5.87 10.67
N PRO A 28 8.61 -6.62 11.79
CA PRO A 28 7.48 -7.13 12.58
C PRO A 28 6.48 -6.09 13.08
N GLN A 29 6.93 -4.85 13.33
CA GLN A 29 6.08 -3.77 13.83
C GLN A 29 5.47 -2.92 12.71
N HIS A 30 5.83 -3.17 11.45
CA HIS A 30 5.32 -2.44 10.30
C HIS A 30 3.85 -2.80 10.03
N TRP A 31 3.04 -1.82 9.62
CA TRP A 31 1.62 -2.04 9.32
C TRP A 31 1.42 -3.01 8.15
N GLN A 32 2.29 -3.00 7.13
CA GLN A 32 2.25 -4.00 6.05
C GLN A 32 2.40 -5.43 6.61
N ARG A 33 3.29 -5.63 7.60
CA ARG A 33 3.45 -6.96 8.20
C ARG A 33 2.20 -7.37 8.96
N ARG A 34 1.62 -6.46 9.73
CA ARG A 34 0.34 -6.69 10.42
C ARG A 34 -0.79 -7.01 9.45
N TRP A 35 -0.89 -6.31 8.32
CA TRP A 35 -1.87 -6.62 7.28
C TRP A 35 -1.70 -8.02 6.69
N ALA A 36 -0.45 -8.45 6.47
CA ALA A 36 -0.16 -9.80 5.99
C ALA A 36 -0.58 -10.89 6.99
N ASP A 37 -0.53 -10.59 8.29
CA ASP A 37 -0.92 -11.51 9.35
C ASP A 37 -2.44 -11.45 9.66
N GLU A 38 -3.11 -10.33 9.35
CA GLU A 38 -4.53 -10.06 9.69
C GLU A 38 -5.53 -10.31 8.54
N ILE A 39 -5.10 -10.18 7.29
CA ILE A 39 -5.97 -10.22 6.10
C ILE A 39 -5.57 -11.40 5.23
N ASP A 40 -6.44 -12.40 5.11
CA ASP A 40 -6.18 -13.63 4.33
C ASP A 40 -5.85 -13.36 2.85
N ALA A 41 -6.47 -12.32 2.28
CA ALA A 41 -6.26 -11.87 0.91
C ALA A 41 -4.96 -11.07 0.71
N CYS A 42 -4.06 -11.02 1.70
CA CYS A 42 -2.89 -10.17 1.71
C CYS A 42 -1.61 -10.99 1.58
N GLN A 43 -0.70 -10.58 0.70
CA GLN A 43 0.56 -11.27 0.48
C GLN A 43 1.71 -10.28 0.37
N MET A 44 2.82 -10.57 1.07
CA MET A 44 4.05 -9.81 0.92
C MET A 44 4.80 -10.23 -0.36
N ALA A 45 5.17 -9.26 -1.19
CA ALA A 45 6.04 -9.51 -2.33
C ALA A 45 7.46 -9.84 -1.86
N ASP A 46 8.00 -10.98 -2.31
CA ASP A 46 9.41 -11.31 -2.13
C ASP A 46 10.24 -10.65 -3.24
N LEU A 47 10.80 -9.47 -2.94
CA LEU A 47 11.67 -8.75 -3.87
C LEU A 47 13.14 -9.16 -3.72
N GLY A 48 13.53 -9.87 -2.65
CA GLY A 48 14.90 -10.27 -2.33
C GLY A 48 15.95 -9.14 -2.29
N ASN A 49 17.16 -9.46 -1.85
CA ASN A 49 18.32 -8.53 -1.83
C ASN A 49 18.01 -7.13 -1.26
N TRP A 50 17.34 -7.07 -0.11
CA TRP A 50 16.93 -5.82 0.54
C TRP A 50 18.09 -4.88 0.86
N GLU A 51 19.27 -5.45 1.16
CA GLU A 51 20.50 -4.69 1.44
C GLU A 51 21.10 -4.01 0.21
N THR A 52 20.86 -4.57 -0.99
CA THR A 52 21.40 -4.09 -2.27
C THR A 52 20.32 -4.13 -3.33
N PRO A 53 19.27 -3.29 -3.20
CA PRO A 53 18.11 -3.36 -4.07
C PRO A 53 18.53 -2.97 -5.50
N HIS A 54 18.11 -3.78 -6.47
CA HIS A 54 18.41 -3.54 -7.88
C HIS A 54 17.10 -3.40 -8.65
N ARG A 55 16.86 -2.20 -9.19
CA ARG A 55 15.60 -1.81 -9.83
C ARG A 55 15.05 -2.88 -10.79
N ASN A 56 15.84 -3.29 -11.79
CA ASN A 56 15.35 -4.22 -12.81
C ASN A 56 15.06 -5.63 -12.25
N THR A 57 15.81 -6.05 -11.24
CA THR A 57 15.56 -7.34 -10.57
C THR A 57 14.26 -7.29 -9.79
N TRP A 58 14.01 -6.18 -9.10
CA TRP A 58 12.77 -5.96 -8.35
C TRP A 58 11.57 -5.80 -9.28
N ILE A 59 11.70 -5.13 -10.43
CA ILE A 59 10.64 -5.05 -11.45
C ILE A 59 10.23 -6.46 -11.87
N ASN A 60 11.19 -7.31 -12.24
CA ASN A 60 10.91 -8.69 -12.66
C ASN A 60 10.22 -9.50 -11.55
N ARG A 61 10.66 -9.35 -10.29
CA ARG A 61 10.06 -10.05 -9.15
C ARG A 61 8.64 -9.57 -8.86
N LEU A 62 8.39 -8.27 -8.89
CA LEU A 62 7.05 -7.70 -8.77
C LEU A 62 6.16 -8.20 -9.92
N ASN A 63 6.66 -8.20 -11.15
CA ASN A 63 5.93 -8.68 -12.31
C ASN A 63 5.52 -10.16 -12.18
N LEU A 64 6.45 -11.00 -11.73
CA LEU A 64 6.17 -12.41 -11.45
C LEU A 64 5.13 -12.58 -10.34
N ALA A 65 5.20 -11.79 -9.26
CA ALA A 65 4.23 -11.85 -8.17
C ALA A 65 2.81 -11.46 -8.65
N VAL A 66 2.70 -10.39 -9.45
CA VAL A 66 1.43 -9.95 -10.06
C VAL A 66 0.83 -11.05 -10.94
N HIS A 67 1.62 -11.65 -11.82
CA HIS A 67 1.13 -12.68 -12.74
C HIS A 67 0.79 -14.00 -12.03
N ARG A 68 1.50 -14.35 -10.94
CA ARG A 68 1.21 -15.54 -10.12
C ARG A 68 -0.07 -15.43 -9.32
N ALA A 69 -0.58 -14.22 -9.09
CA ALA A 69 -1.81 -14.03 -8.31
C ALA A 69 -3.01 -14.76 -8.91
N GLY A 70 -3.08 -14.86 -10.25
CA GLY A 70 -4.18 -15.55 -10.95
C GLY A 70 -5.57 -14.93 -10.75
N ARG A 71 -5.64 -13.77 -10.11
CA ARG A 71 -6.85 -13.02 -9.73
C ARG A 71 -6.52 -11.51 -9.75
N PRO A 72 -7.49 -10.59 -9.66
CA PRO A 72 -7.22 -9.15 -9.58
C PRO A 72 -6.24 -8.80 -8.47
N VAL A 73 -5.43 -7.76 -8.65
CA VAL A 73 -4.39 -7.35 -7.70
C VAL A 73 -4.54 -5.87 -7.38
N VAL A 74 -4.48 -5.53 -6.09
CA VAL A 74 -4.21 -4.17 -5.62
C VAL A 74 -2.80 -4.13 -5.06
N LEU A 75 -1.96 -3.24 -5.62
CA LEU A 75 -0.62 -3.02 -5.11
C LEU A 75 -0.67 -2.10 -3.90
N VAL A 76 -0.07 -2.50 -2.78
CA VAL A 76 0.06 -1.66 -1.59
C VAL A 76 1.53 -1.44 -1.32
N ALA A 77 2.05 -0.36 -1.87
CA ALA A 77 3.47 -0.05 -1.86
C ALA A 77 3.84 0.91 -0.72
N HIS A 78 4.97 0.67 -0.09
CA HIS A 78 5.55 1.57 0.92
C HIS A 78 6.95 2.01 0.51
N SER A 79 7.27 3.28 0.73
CA SER A 79 8.61 3.84 0.52
C SER A 79 9.15 3.50 -0.87
N LEU A 80 10.36 2.93 -0.97
CA LEU A 80 10.99 2.53 -2.24
C LEU A 80 10.11 1.61 -3.10
N GLY A 81 9.19 0.86 -2.48
CA GLY A 81 8.17 0.07 -3.18
C GLY A 81 7.30 0.93 -4.10
N CYS A 82 7.04 2.20 -3.75
CA CYS A 82 6.25 3.12 -4.59
C CYS A 82 6.99 3.45 -5.89
N ILE A 83 8.28 3.76 -5.78
CA ILE A 83 9.15 4.04 -6.93
C ILE A 83 9.28 2.78 -7.80
N LEU A 84 9.39 1.61 -7.16
CA LEU A 84 9.35 0.33 -7.87
C LEU A 84 8.03 0.13 -8.63
N THR A 85 6.88 0.40 -8.02
CA THR A 85 5.57 0.27 -8.68
C THR A 85 5.48 1.17 -9.91
N ALA A 86 5.95 2.42 -9.83
CA ALA A 86 5.99 3.32 -10.97
C ALA A 86 6.90 2.79 -12.09
N TRP A 87 8.08 2.25 -11.74
CA TRP A 87 8.99 1.66 -12.71
C TRP A 87 8.44 0.40 -13.35
N TRP A 88 7.84 -0.49 -12.55
CA TRP A 88 7.16 -1.68 -13.04
C TRP A 88 6.06 -1.31 -14.03
N SER A 89 5.23 -0.32 -13.70
CA SER A 89 4.19 0.18 -14.60
C SER A 89 4.77 0.72 -15.91
N LYS A 90 5.87 1.47 -15.86
CA LYS A 90 6.53 2.04 -17.05
C LYS A 90 7.11 0.96 -17.96
N PHE A 91 7.72 -0.08 -17.41
CA PHE A 91 8.40 -1.12 -18.18
C PHE A 91 7.44 -2.22 -18.66
N GLU A 92 6.54 -2.68 -17.80
CA GLU A 92 5.61 -3.77 -18.13
C GLU A 92 4.36 -3.27 -18.86
N GLN A 93 4.08 -1.96 -18.82
CA GLN A 93 2.95 -1.30 -19.48
C GLN A 93 1.64 -2.07 -19.29
N PRO A 94 1.21 -2.28 -18.03
CA PRO A 94 0.11 -3.17 -17.73
C PRO A 94 -1.16 -2.69 -18.41
N GLY A 95 -1.65 -3.47 -19.37
CA GLY A 95 -2.86 -3.21 -20.13
C GLY A 95 -4.06 -3.96 -19.57
N TRP A 96 -5.12 -4.07 -20.37
CA TRP A 96 -6.37 -4.77 -20.01
C TRP A 96 -6.17 -6.24 -19.56
N SER A 97 -5.08 -6.87 -19.96
CA SER A 97 -4.74 -8.26 -19.60
C SER A 97 -3.98 -8.39 -18.27
N THR A 98 -3.46 -7.31 -17.72
CA THR A 98 -2.74 -7.35 -16.44
C THR A 98 -3.74 -7.23 -15.28
N PRO A 99 -3.65 -8.06 -14.23
CA PRO A 99 -4.68 -8.11 -13.20
C PRO A 99 -4.69 -6.92 -12.23
N VAL A 100 -3.80 -5.92 -12.38
CA VAL A 100 -3.71 -4.81 -11.42
C VAL A 100 -4.88 -3.84 -11.61
N ILE A 101 -5.73 -3.74 -10.59
CA ILE A 101 -6.94 -2.90 -10.59
C ILE A 101 -6.77 -1.59 -9.82
N GLY A 102 -5.67 -1.44 -9.06
CA GLY A 102 -5.31 -0.19 -8.42
C GLY A 102 -4.05 -0.26 -7.57
N ALA A 103 -3.61 0.90 -7.05
CA ALA A 103 -2.47 0.98 -6.15
C ALA A 103 -2.63 1.99 -5.01
N LEU A 104 -2.25 1.59 -3.79
CA LEU A 104 -2.04 2.45 -2.64
C LEU A 104 -0.53 2.68 -2.47
N LEU A 105 -0.06 3.90 -2.69
CA LEU A 105 1.34 4.30 -2.64
C LEU A 105 1.58 5.11 -1.37
N VAL A 106 2.37 4.59 -0.43
CA VAL A 106 2.52 5.17 0.91
C VAL A 106 3.95 5.64 1.12
N ALA A 107 4.11 6.93 1.43
CA ALA A 107 5.38 7.54 1.81
C ALA A 107 6.53 7.32 0.80
N PRO A 108 6.36 7.62 -0.52
CA PRO A 108 7.44 7.46 -1.49
C PRO A 108 8.67 8.31 -1.09
N PRO A 109 9.91 7.81 -1.23
CA PRO A 109 11.11 8.57 -0.95
C PRO A 109 11.51 9.46 -2.13
N GLU A 110 12.32 10.48 -1.87
CA GLU A 110 13.10 11.20 -2.87
C GLU A 110 14.26 10.32 -3.36
N VAL A 111 14.46 10.24 -4.67
CA VAL A 111 15.54 9.42 -5.28
C VAL A 111 16.40 10.19 -6.30
N ASP A 112 15.94 11.34 -6.80
CA ASP A 112 16.49 12.02 -7.97
C ASP A 112 17.62 13.00 -7.61
N PHE A 113 17.41 13.84 -6.60
CA PHE A 113 18.31 14.95 -6.33
C PHE A 113 19.10 14.78 -5.04
N PHE A 114 18.41 14.43 -3.95
CA PHE A 114 19.00 14.33 -2.62
C PHE A 114 18.45 13.10 -1.88
N PRO A 115 18.71 11.87 -2.39
CA PRO A 115 18.29 10.66 -1.71
C PRO A 115 18.91 10.60 -0.32
N ARG A 116 18.10 10.21 0.68
CA ARG A 116 18.56 10.09 2.06
C ARG A 116 19.50 8.91 2.30
N ASP A 117 19.43 7.91 1.42
CA ASP A 117 20.25 6.71 1.44
C ASP A 117 20.74 6.42 0.01
N ASN A 118 22.05 6.21 -0.18
CA ASN A 118 22.66 5.99 -1.48
C ASN A 118 22.12 4.73 -2.19
N ARG A 119 21.55 3.77 -1.44
CA ARG A 119 20.89 2.59 -2.03
C ARG A 119 19.66 2.95 -2.88
N LEU A 120 19.11 4.15 -2.71
CA LEU A 120 17.98 4.65 -3.50
C LEU A 120 18.39 5.16 -4.88
N GLU A 121 19.65 5.57 -5.07
CA GLU A 121 20.14 6.18 -6.32
C GLU A 121 19.91 5.29 -7.55
N GLY A 122 20.02 3.96 -7.38
CA GLY A 122 19.78 2.99 -8.44
C GLY A 122 18.33 2.96 -8.96
N PHE A 123 17.41 3.63 -8.27
CA PHE A 123 16.02 3.79 -8.68
C PHE A 123 15.74 5.12 -9.37
N ALA A 124 16.70 6.05 -9.40
CA ALA A 124 16.60 7.27 -10.20
C ALA A 124 16.73 6.99 -11.71
N PRO A 125 16.15 7.83 -12.58
CA PRO A 125 15.22 8.91 -12.23
C PRO A 125 13.84 8.38 -11.81
N THR A 126 13.04 9.17 -11.10
CA THR A 126 11.64 8.84 -10.83
C THR A 126 10.84 8.77 -12.14
N PRO A 127 10.05 7.72 -12.41
CA PRO A 127 9.21 7.64 -13.60
C PRO A 127 8.23 8.80 -13.72
N ALA A 128 8.19 9.41 -14.91
CA ALA A 128 7.34 10.57 -15.23
C ALA A 128 5.94 10.21 -15.74
N ASP A 129 5.71 8.95 -16.06
CA ASP A 129 4.48 8.49 -16.70
C ASP A 129 3.35 8.32 -15.67
N ALA A 130 2.13 8.64 -16.09
CA ALA A 130 0.93 8.37 -15.30
C ALA A 130 0.71 6.87 -15.13
N LEU A 131 0.16 6.46 -13.99
CA LEU A 131 -0.21 5.07 -13.76
C LEU A 131 -1.46 4.71 -14.57
N PRO A 132 -1.51 3.55 -15.24
CA PRO A 132 -2.64 3.15 -16.09
C PRO A 132 -3.83 2.59 -15.30
N PHE A 133 -3.82 2.70 -13.97
CA PHE A 133 -4.87 2.24 -13.06
C PHE A 133 -5.11 3.26 -11.94
N PRO A 134 -6.30 3.24 -11.30
CA PRO A 134 -6.59 4.10 -10.15
C PRO A 134 -5.52 3.96 -9.06
N SER A 135 -5.06 5.09 -8.52
CA SER A 135 -4.07 5.08 -7.46
C SER A 135 -4.29 6.18 -6.43
N ILE A 136 -3.90 5.90 -5.19
CA ILE A 136 -3.91 6.85 -4.07
C ILE A 136 -2.48 6.95 -3.55
N LEU A 137 -1.95 8.18 -3.46
CA LEU A 137 -0.68 8.48 -2.82
C LEU A 137 -0.92 9.10 -1.45
N VAL A 138 -0.38 8.48 -0.42
CA VAL A 138 -0.44 8.95 0.97
C VAL A 138 0.92 9.51 1.38
N ALA A 139 0.96 10.75 1.84
CA ALA A 139 2.18 11.39 2.30
C ALA A 139 1.99 12.09 3.66
N SER A 140 3.02 12.02 4.48
CA SER A 140 3.12 12.76 5.74
C SER A 140 3.84 14.08 5.53
N ARG A 141 3.41 15.13 6.21
CA ARG A 141 4.00 16.48 6.17
C ARG A 141 5.39 16.55 6.81
N ASN A 142 5.70 15.61 7.69
CA ASN A 142 7.00 15.50 8.37
C ASN A 142 7.74 14.20 8.01
N ASP A 143 7.49 13.66 6.81
CA ASP A 143 8.27 12.53 6.30
C ASP A 143 9.74 12.98 6.09
N PRO A 144 10.71 12.32 6.73
CA PRO A 144 12.10 12.70 6.56
C PRO A 144 12.75 12.15 5.26
N TRP A 145 12.03 11.35 4.47
CA TRP A 145 12.54 10.74 3.22
C TRP A 145 12.13 11.49 1.96
N ILE A 146 11.15 12.41 2.05
CA ILE A 146 10.71 13.23 0.91
C ILE A 146 10.14 14.56 1.40
N GLY A 147 10.32 15.62 0.62
CA GLY A 147 9.61 16.87 0.84
C GLY A 147 8.10 16.71 0.56
N TYR A 148 7.26 17.29 1.41
CA TYR A 148 5.80 17.17 1.26
C TYR A 148 5.27 17.70 -0.07
N ASP A 149 5.84 18.81 -0.58
CA ASP A 149 5.48 19.35 -1.90
C ASP A 149 6.00 18.47 -3.05
N THR A 150 7.17 17.83 -2.89
CA THR A 150 7.67 16.83 -3.83
C THR A 150 6.71 15.64 -3.90
N ALA A 151 6.23 15.13 -2.76
CA ALA A 151 5.24 14.06 -2.74
C ALA A 151 3.93 14.44 -3.45
N LYS A 152 3.46 15.70 -3.30
CA LYS A 152 2.32 16.22 -4.08
C LYS A 152 2.61 16.28 -5.58
N MET A 153 3.82 16.66 -5.97
CA MET A 153 4.22 16.65 -7.37
C MET A 153 4.21 15.22 -7.94
N LEU A 154 4.72 14.24 -7.20
CA LEU A 154 4.66 12.83 -7.59
C LEU A 154 3.22 12.35 -7.77
N ALA A 155 2.30 12.70 -6.86
CA ALA A 155 0.90 12.33 -7.00
C ALA A 155 0.28 12.90 -8.28
N ARG A 156 0.55 14.17 -8.59
CA ARG A 156 0.08 14.80 -9.84
C ARG A 156 0.68 14.13 -11.08
N GLN A 157 1.98 13.84 -11.04
CA GLN A 157 2.72 13.20 -12.13
C GLN A 157 2.18 11.80 -12.43
N TRP A 158 1.91 11.01 -11.40
CA TRP A 158 1.38 9.66 -11.54
C TRP A 158 -0.14 9.59 -11.74
N GLY A 159 -0.84 10.73 -11.69
CA GLY A 159 -2.31 10.78 -11.77
C GLY A 159 -3.02 10.20 -10.55
N SER A 160 -2.32 10.14 -9.40
CA SER A 160 -2.85 9.60 -8.15
C SER A 160 -3.70 10.63 -7.41
N GLU A 161 -4.73 10.15 -6.72
CA GLU A 161 -5.36 10.93 -5.66
C GLU A 161 -4.35 11.16 -4.53
N PHE A 162 -4.26 12.38 -4.01
CA PHE A 162 -3.35 12.71 -2.92
C PHE A 162 -4.08 12.74 -1.57
N VAL A 163 -3.55 12.00 -0.58
CA VAL A 163 -4.04 11.98 0.80
C VAL A 163 -2.96 12.47 1.75
N ASP A 164 -3.33 13.45 2.57
CA ASP A 164 -2.49 14.01 3.62
C ASP A 164 -2.64 13.21 4.92
N ALA A 165 -1.55 12.58 5.37
CA ALA A 165 -1.50 11.83 6.63
C ALA A 165 -1.18 12.69 7.86
N GLY A 166 -1.12 14.02 7.71
CA GLY A 166 -0.71 14.91 8.79
C GLY A 166 0.77 14.71 9.15
N ASN A 167 1.08 14.66 10.44
CA ASN A 167 2.45 14.50 10.95
C ASN A 167 2.70 13.06 11.43
N ALA A 168 2.78 12.12 10.49
CA ALA A 168 2.88 10.67 10.77
C ALA A 168 4.28 10.08 10.48
N GLY A 169 5.32 10.90 10.34
CA GLY A 169 6.68 10.45 10.01
C GLY A 169 6.72 9.72 8.65
N HIS A 170 7.48 8.64 8.55
CA HIS A 170 7.61 7.87 7.29
C HIS A 170 6.50 6.81 7.10
N LEU A 171 5.42 6.89 7.88
CA LEU A 171 4.35 5.89 7.93
C LEU A 171 4.90 4.46 8.02
N ASN A 172 5.87 4.22 8.90
CA ASN A 172 6.52 2.92 9.09
C ASN A 172 6.27 2.39 10.52
N ALA A 173 7.10 1.45 10.99
CA ALA A 173 7.01 0.93 12.36
C ALA A 173 7.17 2.04 13.43
N ASP A 174 8.06 3.02 13.19
CA ASP A 174 8.33 4.12 14.13
C ASP A 174 7.15 5.09 14.25
N SER A 175 6.28 5.11 13.24
CA SER A 175 5.03 5.88 13.23
C SER A 175 3.96 5.33 14.18
N LYS A 176 4.15 4.13 14.75
CA LYS A 176 3.24 3.51 15.74
C LYS A 176 1.78 3.45 15.29
N LEU A 177 1.55 3.19 14.01
CA LEU A 177 0.22 3.15 13.40
C LEU A 177 -0.58 1.89 13.75
N GLY A 178 0.04 0.89 14.39
CA GLY A 178 -0.55 -0.42 14.59
C GLY A 178 -0.96 -1.04 13.24
N SER A 179 -2.20 -1.51 13.15
CA SER A 179 -2.77 -2.07 11.93
C SER A 179 -3.24 -1.00 10.93
N TRP A 180 -3.01 0.28 11.21
CA TRP A 180 -3.27 1.42 10.33
C TRP A 180 -4.64 1.39 9.63
N GLU A 181 -5.70 1.51 10.44
CA GLU A 181 -7.09 1.44 9.97
C GLU A 181 -7.45 2.51 8.93
N ASP A 182 -6.80 3.68 8.95
CA ASP A 182 -6.94 4.68 7.89
C ASP A 182 -6.44 4.15 6.54
N GLY A 183 -5.30 3.44 6.53
CA GLY A 183 -4.79 2.80 5.33
C GLY A 183 -5.75 1.74 4.78
N LYS A 184 -6.38 0.94 5.66
CA LYS A 184 -7.40 -0.04 5.25
C LYS A 184 -8.63 0.64 4.64
N ARG A 185 -9.08 1.77 5.19
CA ARG A 185 -10.16 2.57 4.58
C ARG A 185 -9.80 3.06 3.18
N LEU A 186 -8.55 3.49 2.97
CA LEU A 186 -8.07 3.89 1.64
C LEU A 186 -8.00 2.71 0.67
N LEU A 187 -7.51 1.56 1.13
CA LEU A 187 -7.49 0.32 0.37
C LEU A 187 -8.90 -0.08 -0.10
N ASN A 188 -9.91 0.03 0.77
CA ASN A 188 -11.29 -0.32 0.44
C ASN A 188 -11.86 0.49 -0.72
N ARG A 189 -11.37 1.72 -0.92
CA ARG A 189 -11.79 2.58 -2.04
C ARG A 189 -11.26 2.06 -3.38
N LEU A 190 -10.12 1.37 -3.38
CA LEU A 190 -9.51 0.77 -4.57
C LEU A 190 -10.09 -0.61 -4.90
N THR A 191 -10.62 -1.32 -3.91
CA THR A 191 -11.23 -2.65 -4.09
C THR A 191 -12.75 -2.61 -4.33
N GLY A 192 -13.35 -1.43 -4.43
CA GLY A 192 -14.80 -1.27 -4.59
C GLY A 192 -15.62 -1.61 -3.33
N GLY A 193 -15.01 -1.56 -2.16
CA GLY A 193 -15.65 -1.82 -0.86
C GLY A 193 -15.64 -3.29 -0.40
N ALA A 194 -14.92 -4.18 -1.09
CA ALA A 194 -14.98 -5.63 -0.87
C ALA A 194 -13.96 -6.21 0.15
N VAL A 195 -13.26 -5.40 0.95
CA VAL A 195 -12.43 -5.97 2.04
C VAL A 195 -13.32 -6.25 3.25
N PRO A 196 -13.34 -7.47 3.80
CA PRO A 196 -14.19 -7.80 4.94
C PRO A 196 -13.87 -6.88 6.12
N ALA A 197 -14.92 -6.41 6.79
CA ALA A 197 -14.79 -5.61 8.00
C ALA A 197 -13.96 -6.36 9.05
N PRO A 198 -13.09 -5.68 9.82
CA PRO A 198 -12.37 -6.33 10.90
C PRO A 198 -13.39 -6.98 11.85
N GLY A 199 -13.16 -8.26 12.18
CA GLY A 199 -13.97 -8.97 13.17
C GLY A 199 -14.03 -8.18 14.48
N PRO A 200 -15.12 -8.31 15.27
CA PRO A 200 -15.32 -7.47 16.45
C PRO A 200 -14.14 -7.63 17.42
N SER A 201 -13.33 -6.58 17.55
CA SER A 201 -12.39 -6.45 18.65
C SER A 201 -13.19 -6.43 19.94
N ALA A 202 -12.88 -7.38 20.83
CA ALA A 202 -13.36 -7.37 22.20
C ALA A 202 -12.88 -6.08 22.87
N LEU A 203 -13.76 -5.08 22.92
CA LEU A 203 -13.62 -3.97 23.85
C LEU A 203 -13.64 -4.58 25.24
N THR A 204 -12.50 -4.49 25.92
CA THR A 204 -12.42 -4.60 27.37
C THR A 204 -13.34 -3.55 27.95
N ASN A 205 -14.45 -4.03 28.49
CA ASN A 205 -15.43 -3.24 29.21
C ASN A 205 -14.78 -2.75 30.51
N HIS A 206 -14.27 -1.52 30.50
CA HIS A 206 -13.91 -0.82 31.73
C HIS A 206 -15.08 0.06 32.17
N GLY A 207 -15.73 -0.38 33.24
CA GLY A 207 -16.10 0.52 34.33
C GLY A 207 -17.36 1.33 34.14
N ASP A 208 -18.46 0.70 34.52
CA ASP A 208 -19.63 1.27 35.18
C ASP A 208 -19.33 2.58 35.95
N TRP A 209 -20.01 3.67 35.58
CA TRP A 209 -20.21 4.84 36.43
C TRP A 209 -21.70 5.19 36.39
N SER A 210 -22.45 4.53 37.25
CA SER A 210 -23.84 4.84 37.55
C SER A 210 -24.02 5.13 39.04
N GLU A 211 -23.44 6.24 39.51
CA GLU A 211 -23.77 6.91 40.78
C GLU A 211 -23.55 8.43 40.56
N GLY A 212 -24.46 9.35 40.82
CA GLY A 212 -25.83 9.28 41.29
C GLY A 212 -26.53 10.62 40.99
N LEU A 213 -27.81 10.52 40.66
CA LEU A 213 -28.75 11.65 40.67
C LEU A 213 -29.58 11.54 41.95
N GLU A 214 -29.23 12.34 42.97
CA GLU A 214 -30.14 12.65 44.08
C GLU A 214 -30.51 14.14 44.06
N PHE A 215 -31.63 14.42 43.41
CA PHE A 215 -32.76 15.26 43.84
C PHE A 215 -32.60 16.10 45.13
N ARG A 216 -32.80 17.44 45.01
CA ARG A 216 -34.00 18.23 45.41
C ARG A 216 -33.69 19.62 46.01
N SER A 217 -34.45 20.59 45.47
CA SER A 217 -34.88 21.90 46.02
C SER A 217 -33.85 22.99 46.25
#